data_AF-A0A1C4TS21-F1
#
_entry.id   AF-A0A1C4TS21-F1
#
_cell.length_a   1.000
_cell.length_b   1.000
_cell.length_c   1.000
_cell.angle_alpha   90.00
_cell.angle_beta   90.00
_cell.angle_gamma   90.00
#
_symmetry.space_group_name_H-M   'P 1'
#
loop_
_entity.id
_entity.type
_entity.pdbx_description
1 polymer ?
#
loop_
_entity_poly.entity_id
_entity_poly.type
_entity_poly.pdbx_seq_one_letter_code
_entity_poly.pdbx_strand_id
1 'polypeptide(L)'
;MLTVTTVNVNGLRAAAKKGFVEWLAATEADVVCLQEVRAELAQLPEGVGAPEGWHTVHAPAAAKGRAGVSVYSRHAPERIQIGFGGHGVPGAEEFDTSGRYAEIDLPGVTVASLYLPSGEVGTERQD
;
A
#
# COMPACT_ATOMS: atom_id res chain seq x y z
N MET A 1 -21.70 1.06 -6.23
CA MET A 1 -21.26 0.47 -4.95
C MET A 1 -19.76 0.44 -5.01
N LEU A 2 -19.05 1.02 -4.04
CA LEU A 2 -17.59 1.03 -4.04
C LEU A 2 -17.08 -0.37 -3.63
N THR A 3 -16.19 -0.95 -4.43
CA THR A 3 -15.58 -2.26 -4.19
C THR A 3 -14.10 -2.10 -3.86
N VAL A 4 -13.71 -2.55 -2.67
CA VAL A 4 -12.32 -2.51 -2.19
C VAL A 4 -11.79 -3.93 -2.10
N THR A 5 -10.65 -4.20 -2.75
CA THR A 5 -9.91 -5.46 -2.60
C THR A 5 -8.62 -5.23 -1.81
N THR A 6 -8.26 -6.17 -0.95
CA THR A 6 -6.97 -6.14 -0.25
C THR A 6 -6.17 -7.41 -0.50
N VAL A 7 -4.87 -7.25 -0.79
CA VAL A 7 -3.96 -8.36 -1.08
C VAL A 7 -2.60 -8.10 -0.44
N ASN A 8 -2.17 -8.99 0.44
CA ASN A 8 -0.75 -9.08 0.80
C ASN A 8 -0.03 -9.83 -0.33
N VAL A 9 0.83 -9.13 -1.06
CA VAL A 9 1.47 -9.64 -2.28
C VAL A 9 2.81 -10.34 -2.03
N ASN A 10 3.34 -10.28 -0.81
CA ASN A 10 4.64 -10.85 -0.43
C ASN A 10 5.76 -10.55 -1.46
N GLY A 11 5.82 -9.29 -1.91
CA GLY A 11 6.72 -8.79 -2.94
C GLY A 11 6.03 -8.56 -4.27
N LEU A 12 5.71 -7.30 -4.57
CA LEU A 12 4.97 -6.90 -5.78
C LEU A 12 5.71 -7.24 -7.07
N ARG A 13 7.05 -7.15 -7.09
CA ARG A 13 7.86 -7.57 -8.24
C ARG A 13 7.72 -9.05 -8.57
N ALA A 14 7.59 -9.89 -7.55
CA ALA A 14 7.40 -11.33 -7.74
C ALA A 14 5.94 -11.62 -8.13
N ALA A 15 4.98 -10.93 -7.52
CA ALA A 15 3.56 -11.03 -7.87
C ALA A 15 3.28 -10.62 -9.32
N ALA A 16 3.93 -9.55 -9.81
CA ALA A 16 3.84 -9.10 -11.20
C ALA A 16 4.25 -10.19 -12.21
N LYS A 17 5.22 -11.04 -11.87
CA LYS A 17 5.64 -12.19 -12.69
C LYS A 17 4.71 -13.40 -12.59
N LYS A 18 3.73 -13.37 -11.67
CA LYS A 18 2.87 -14.49 -11.29
C LYS A 18 1.38 -14.21 -11.51
N GLY A 19 1.04 -13.28 -12.41
CA GLY A 19 -0.36 -13.03 -12.77
C GLY A 19 -0.98 -11.77 -12.17
N PHE A 20 -0.24 -10.98 -11.37
CA PHE A 20 -0.83 -9.78 -10.74
C PHE A 20 -1.27 -8.75 -11.77
N VAL A 21 -0.53 -8.57 -12.87
CA VAL A 21 -0.86 -7.56 -13.89
C VAL A 21 -2.14 -7.95 -14.61
N GLU A 22 -2.25 -9.22 -15.00
CA GLU A 22 -3.42 -9.80 -15.64
C GLU A 22 -4.64 -9.76 -14.72
N TRP A 23 -4.44 -10.06 -13.44
CA TRP A 23 -5.48 -9.96 -12.43
C TRP A 23 -5.94 -8.51 -12.22
N LEU A 24 -5.02 -7.54 -12.13
CA LEU A 24 -5.35 -6.12 -11.97
C LEU A 24 -6.11 -5.57 -13.19
N ALA A 25 -5.80 -6.07 -14.40
CA ALA A 25 -6.52 -5.71 -15.61
C ALA A 25 -7.95 -6.28 -15.65
N ALA A 26 -8.18 -7.45 -15.05
CA ALA A 26 -9.46 -8.16 -15.07
C ALA A 26 -10.36 -7.91 -13.85
N THR A 27 -9.87 -7.22 -12.82
CA THR A 27 -10.64 -6.99 -11.59
C THR A 27 -11.63 -5.83 -11.73
N GLU A 28 -12.85 -6.04 -11.22
CA GLU A 28 -13.89 -5.02 -11.08
C GLU A 28 -13.72 -4.15 -9.81
N ALA A 29 -12.59 -4.28 -9.10
CA ALA A 29 -12.31 -3.45 -7.93
C ALA A 29 -12.15 -1.97 -8.32
N ASP A 30 -12.70 -1.08 -7.50
CA ASP A 30 -12.50 0.37 -7.61
C ASP A 30 -11.21 0.79 -6.90
N VAL A 31 -10.90 0.13 -5.77
CA VAL A 31 -9.68 0.35 -4.99
C VAL A 31 -9.01 -0.99 -4.67
N VAL A 32 -7.69 -1.05 -4.83
CA VAL A 32 -6.86 -2.20 -4.45
C VAL A 32 -5.81 -1.76 -3.44
N CYS A 33 -5.86 -2.35 -2.25
CA CYS A 33 -4.88 -2.17 -1.18
C CYS A 33 -3.86 -3.30 -1.22
N LEU A 34 -2.57 -2.96 -1.33
CA LEU A 34 -1.48 -3.92 -1.34
C LEU A 34 -0.64 -3.81 -0.07
N GLN A 35 -0.29 -4.96 0.51
CA GLN A 35 0.67 -5.06 1.62
C GLN A 35 1.88 -5.91 1.22
N GLU A 36 2.99 -5.69 1.92
CA GLU A 36 4.27 -6.32 1.64
C GLU A 36 4.74 -6.13 0.19
N VAL A 37 4.66 -4.90 -0.30
CA VAL A 37 5.11 -4.52 -1.64
C VAL A 37 6.61 -4.80 -1.81
N ARG A 38 7.40 -4.60 -0.75
CA ARG A 38 8.85 -4.90 -0.66
C ARG A 38 9.68 -4.35 -1.82
N ALA A 39 9.30 -3.16 -2.31
CA ALA A 39 9.95 -2.48 -3.42
C ALA A 39 9.74 -0.97 -3.32
N GLU A 40 10.76 -0.21 -3.74
CA GLU A 40 10.64 1.20 -4.10
C GLU A 40 9.99 1.33 -5.50
N LEU A 41 9.37 2.47 -5.80
CA LEU A 41 8.68 2.70 -7.08
C LEU A 41 9.58 2.44 -8.30
N ALA A 42 10.83 2.92 -8.25
CA ALA A 42 11.82 2.72 -9.32
C ALA A 42 12.21 1.24 -9.56
N GLN A 43 11.86 0.34 -8.65
CA GLN A 43 12.13 -1.09 -8.78
C GLN A 43 10.93 -1.87 -9.35
N LEU A 44 9.76 -1.25 -9.44
CA LEU A 44 8.56 -1.89 -9.97
C LEU A 44 8.68 -1.98 -11.50
N PRO A 45 8.19 -3.08 -12.12
CA PRO A 45 8.09 -3.17 -13.56
C PRO A 45 7.24 -2.04 -14.14
N GLU A 46 7.48 -1.72 -15.41
CA GLU A 46 6.64 -0.79 -16.17
C GLU A 46 5.17 -1.26 -16.15
N GLY A 47 4.25 -0.31 -16.04
CA GLY A 47 2.82 -0.60 -15.91
C GLY A 47 2.36 -1.13 -14.53
N VAL A 48 3.27 -1.40 -13.58
CA VAL A 48 2.90 -1.82 -12.22
C VAL A 48 2.87 -0.64 -11.25
N GLY A 49 3.85 0.27 -11.34
CA GLY A 49 3.93 1.45 -10.46
C GLY A 49 2.91 2.54 -10.82
N ALA A 50 2.53 2.65 -12.08
CA ALA A 50 1.50 3.57 -12.55
C ALA A 50 0.76 2.90 -13.73
N PRO A 51 -0.10 1.91 -13.45
CA PRO A 51 -0.90 1.28 -14.50
C PRO A 51 -1.87 2.30 -15.10
N GLU A 52 -2.16 2.15 -16.39
CA GLU A 52 -3.17 2.97 -17.06
C GLU A 52 -4.53 2.83 -16.37
N GLY A 53 -5.23 3.96 -16.17
CA GLY A 53 -6.54 3.99 -15.53
C GLY A 53 -6.51 3.84 -14.00
N TRP A 54 -5.33 3.83 -13.38
CA TRP A 54 -5.18 3.77 -11.92
C TRP A 54 -4.36 4.94 -11.38
N HIS A 55 -4.85 5.56 -10.31
CA HIS A 55 -4.10 6.45 -9.45
C HIS A 55 -3.42 5.61 -8.37
N THR A 56 -2.10 5.76 -8.21
CA THR A 56 -1.33 4.95 -7.26
C THR A 56 -0.69 5.80 -6.17
N VAL A 57 -0.71 5.25 -4.96
CA VAL A 57 0.05 5.74 -3.80
C VAL A 57 0.94 4.60 -3.36
N HIS A 58 2.23 4.90 -3.18
CA HIS A 58 3.24 3.93 -2.74
C HIS A 58 3.93 4.45 -1.48
N ALA A 59 3.87 3.66 -0.41
CA ALA A 59 4.60 3.90 0.81
C ALA A 59 5.66 2.80 0.99
N PRO A 60 6.86 2.94 0.36
CA PRO A 60 7.95 2.02 0.60
C PRO A 60 8.47 2.15 2.04
N ALA A 61 8.99 1.07 2.61
CA ALA A 61 9.64 1.10 3.91
C ALA A 61 11.09 1.61 3.76
N ALA A 62 11.56 2.40 4.72
CA ALA A 62 12.97 2.80 4.79
C ALA A 62 13.92 1.59 4.87
N ALA A 63 13.49 0.52 5.55
CA ALA A 63 14.17 -0.77 5.53
C ALA A 63 13.96 -1.48 4.17
N LYS A 64 14.94 -1.34 3.27
CA LYS A 64 14.88 -1.87 1.91
C LYS A 64 14.52 -3.36 1.86
N GLY A 65 13.62 -3.72 0.95
CA GLY A 65 13.16 -5.10 0.74
C GLY A 65 12.24 -5.65 1.84
N ARG A 66 11.84 -4.83 2.81
CA ARG A 66 10.86 -5.18 3.86
C ARG A 66 9.58 -4.37 3.69
N ALA A 67 8.48 -4.88 4.26
CA ALA A 67 7.17 -4.21 4.35
C ALA A 67 6.77 -3.51 3.04
N GLY A 68 6.28 -2.27 3.12
CA GLY A 68 5.77 -1.49 2.01
C GLY A 68 4.28 -1.74 1.78
N VAL A 69 3.52 -0.66 1.61
CA VAL A 69 2.10 -0.72 1.22
C VAL A 69 1.85 0.15 0.00
N SER A 70 0.80 -0.17 -0.74
CA SER A 70 0.30 0.66 -1.84
C SER A 70 -1.21 0.72 -1.81
N VAL A 71 -1.76 1.80 -2.38
CA VAL A 71 -3.18 1.92 -2.71
C VAL A 71 -3.29 2.27 -4.19
N TYR A 72 -4.12 1.52 -4.92
CA TYR A 72 -4.45 1.75 -6.31
C TYR A 72 -5.92 2.12 -6.36
N SER A 73 -6.30 3.20 -7.02
CA SER A 73 -7.68 3.65 -7.14
C SER A 73 -8.01 4.01 -8.59
N ARG A 74 -9.16 3.57 -9.10
CA ARG A 74 -9.70 4.06 -10.39
C ARG A 74 -10.22 5.50 -10.30
N HIS A 75 -10.46 5.98 -9.09
CA HIS A 75 -10.90 7.35 -8.82
C HIS A 75 -9.71 8.20 -8.36
N ALA A 76 -9.64 9.43 -8.87
CA ALA A 76 -8.66 10.41 -8.40
C ALA A 76 -8.90 10.68 -6.89
N PRO A 77 -7.87 10.51 -6.03
CA PRO A 77 -7.98 10.86 -4.62
C PRO A 77 -8.20 12.36 -4.42
N GLU A 78 -9.06 12.73 -3.48
CA GLU A 78 -9.19 14.13 -3.01
C GLU A 78 -8.00 14.51 -2.12
N ARG A 79 -7.47 13.52 -1.40
CA ARG A 79 -6.30 13.64 -0.54
C ARG A 79 -5.57 12.30 -0.44
N ILE A 80 -4.26 12.40 -0.22
CA ILE A 80 -3.37 11.27 -0.01
C ILE A 80 -2.63 11.49 1.30
N GLN A 81 -2.49 10.46 2.12
CA GLN A 81 -1.58 10.46 3.26
C GLN A 81 -0.75 9.17 3.28
N ILE A 82 0.55 9.33 3.52
CA ILE A 82 1.51 8.26 3.78
C ILE A 82 1.91 8.36 5.25
N GLY A 83 1.99 7.22 5.94
CA GLY A 83 2.15 7.23 7.39
C GLY A 83 0.88 7.65 8.11
N PHE A 84 0.86 7.54 9.44
CA PHE A 84 -0.31 7.95 10.23
C PHE A 84 0.00 9.10 11.22
N GLY A 85 1.21 9.69 11.15
CA GLY A 85 1.58 10.90 11.90
C GLY A 85 0.66 12.10 11.60
N GLY A 86 0.21 12.24 10.36
CA GLY A 86 -0.70 13.31 9.93
C GLY A 86 -2.08 13.31 10.60
N HIS A 87 -2.43 12.25 11.35
CA HIS A 87 -3.69 12.17 12.11
C HIS A 87 -3.62 12.85 13.49
N GLY A 88 -2.48 13.43 13.86
CA GLY A 88 -2.33 14.20 15.11
C GLY A 88 -2.25 13.31 16.36
N VAL A 89 -1.95 12.02 16.20
CA VAL A 89 -1.68 11.11 17.31
C VAL A 89 -0.25 11.31 17.80
N PRO A 90 -0.01 11.70 19.07
CA PRO A 90 1.35 11.89 19.57
C PRO A 90 2.22 10.63 19.40
N GLY A 91 3.42 10.80 18.84
CA GLY A 91 4.37 9.70 18.61
C GLY A 91 4.19 8.95 17.28
N ALA A 92 3.06 9.10 16.59
CA ALA A 92 2.77 8.36 15.35
C ALA A 92 3.74 8.63 14.19
N GLU A 93 4.44 9.77 14.22
CA GLU A 93 5.45 10.16 13.23
C GLU A 93 6.58 9.12 13.08
N GLU A 94 6.85 8.32 14.13
CA GLU A 94 7.85 7.24 14.08
C GLU A 94 7.54 6.18 13.01
N PHE A 95 6.28 6.08 12.60
CA PHE A 95 5.83 5.11 11.61
C PHE A 95 5.73 5.68 10.19
N ASP A 96 5.96 6.97 9.98
CA ASP A 96 5.75 7.61 8.67
C ASP A 96 6.67 7.05 7.58
N THR A 97 7.87 6.59 7.95
CA THR A 97 8.82 5.95 7.05
C THR A 97 8.81 4.42 7.14
N SER A 98 7.91 3.83 7.92
CA SER A 98 7.85 2.38 8.14
C SER A 98 7.33 1.61 6.93
N GLY A 99 6.67 2.29 5.98
CA GLY A 99 6.03 1.67 4.83
C GLY A 99 4.87 0.74 5.22
N ARG A 100 4.16 1.08 6.30
CA ARG A 100 3.08 0.26 6.86
C ARG A 100 1.69 0.85 6.70
N TYR A 101 1.60 2.11 6.28
CA TYR A 101 0.34 2.82 6.16
C TYR A 101 0.35 3.78 4.96
N ALA A 102 -0.71 3.71 4.17
CA ALA A 102 -1.06 4.71 3.18
C ALA A 102 -2.58 4.74 3.04
N GLU A 103 -3.15 5.94 2.93
CA GLU A 103 -4.58 6.17 2.74
C GLU A 103 -4.84 7.13 1.60
N ILE A 104 -6.05 7.00 1.04
CA ILE A 104 -6.63 7.95 0.11
C ILE A 104 -8.02 8.35 0.58
N ASP A 105 -8.36 9.61 0.37
CA ASP A 105 -9.72 10.10 0.55
C ASP A 105 -10.44 10.08 -0.79
N LEU A 106 -11.61 9.45 -0.80
CA LEU A 106 -12.58 9.45 -1.89
C LEU A 106 -13.86 10.14 -1.38
N PRO A 107 -14.76 10.58 -2.27
CA PRO A 107 -16.01 11.20 -1.86
C PRO A 107 -16.79 10.35 -0.84
N GLY A 108 -16.82 10.81 0.42
CA GLY A 108 -17.54 10.18 1.52
C GLY A 108 -16.89 8.96 2.16
N VAL A 109 -15.64 8.59 1.79
CA VAL A 109 -14.94 7.45 2.39
C VAL A 109 -13.41 7.55 2.27
N THR A 110 -12.71 7.22 3.35
CA THR A 110 -11.26 7.01 3.36
C THR A 110 -10.96 5.52 3.21
N VAL A 111 -10.04 5.17 2.31
CA VAL A 111 -9.57 3.78 2.14
C VAL A 111 -8.08 3.72 2.42
N ALA A 112 -7.68 2.82 3.33
CA ALA A 112 -6.29 2.68 3.75
C ALA A 112 -5.76 1.25 3.55
N SER A 113 -4.50 1.15 3.10
CA SER A 113 -3.73 -0.09 3.16
C SER A 113 -2.84 -0.06 4.40
N LEU A 114 -3.05 -1.02 5.30
CA LEU A 114 -2.33 -1.17 6.56
C LEU A 114 -1.59 -2.51 6.60
N TYR A 115 -0.33 -2.49 7.01
CA TYR A 115 0.47 -3.69 7.26
C TYR A 115 1.08 -3.68 8.67
N LEU A 116 0.45 -4.40 9.60
CA LEU A 116 0.96 -4.58 10.96
C LEU A 116 2.31 -5.33 10.97
N PRO A 117 3.22 -5.03 11.91
CA PRO A 117 4.39 -5.87 12.17
C PRO A 117 3.95 -7.30 12.52
N SER A 118 4.72 -8.30 12.09
CA SER A 118 4.57 -9.66 12.60
C SER A 118 4.92 -9.66 14.09
N GLY A 119 3.99 -10.06 14.94
CA GLY A 119 4.25 -10.27 16.36
C GLY A 119 5.08 -11.54 16.54
N GLU A 120 6.41 -11.42 16.53
CA GLU A 120 7.28 -12.47 17.02
C GLU A 120 7.42 -12.32 18.53
N VAL A 121 7.04 -13.38 19.25
CA VAL A 121 7.10 -13.40 20.71
C VAL A 121 8.56 -13.27 21.18
N GLY A 122 8.83 -12.34 22.09
CA GLY A 122 10.16 -12.10 22.68
C GLY A 122 11.07 -11.19 21.86
N THR A 123 10.51 -10.29 21.04
CA THR A 123 11.29 -9.29 20.30
C THR A 123 11.02 -7.88 20.84
N GLU A 124 11.98 -6.96 20.69
CA GLU A 124 11.82 -5.53 21.06
C GLU A 124 10.62 -4.84 20.38
N ARG A 125 10.03 -5.46 19.36
CA ARG A 125 8.82 -4.96 18.68
C ARG A 125 7.52 -5.38 19.36
N GLN A 126 7.59 -6.21 20.40
CA GLN A 126 6.46 -6.68 21.19
C GLN A 126 6.26 -5.88 22.49
N ASP A 127 7.33 -5.31 23.04
CA ASP A 127 7.34 -4.50 24.27
C ASP A 127 7.08 -3.02 23.98
#